data_AF-A0A8J3XR14-F1
#
_entry.id   AF-A0A8J3XR14-F1
#
_cell.length_a   1.000
_cell.length_b   1.000
_cell.length_c   1.000
_cell.angle_alpha   90.00
_cell.angle_beta   90.00
_cell.angle_gamma   90.00
#
_symmetry.space_group_name_H-M   'P 1'
#
loop_
_entity.id
_entity.type
_entity.pdbx_description
1 polymer ?
#
loop_
_entity_poly.entity_id
_entity_poly.type
_entity_poly.pdbx_seq_one_letter_code
_entity_poly.pdbx_strand_id
1 'polypeptide(L)' 'MQPKIQGSKLFHVRGIGDLRLNCETFAVNSAPGQQLIIFQAEPGSRSERALDLLNARRP' A
#
# COMPACT_ATOMS: atom_id res chain seq x y z
N MET A 1 -18.77 -6.60 -11.29
CA MET A 1 -17.56 -5.74 -11.28
C MET A 1 -17.64 -4.91 -10.00
N GLN A 2 -16.88 -5.27 -8.97
CA GLN A 2 -16.95 -4.65 -7.63
C GLN A 2 -16.20 -3.30 -7.61
N PRO A 3 -16.59 -2.34 -6.75
CA PRO A 3 -16.07 -0.97 -6.78
C PRO A 3 -14.57 -0.95 -6.52
N LYS A 4 -13.79 -0.63 -7.55
CA LYS A 4 -12.33 -0.46 -7.44
C LYS A 4 -12.04 0.97 -6.99
N ILE A 5 -11.92 1.18 -5.68
CA ILE A 5 -11.38 2.45 -5.17
C ILE A 5 -9.88 2.42 -5.44
N GLN A 6 -9.46 3.16 -6.47
CA GLN A 6 -8.07 3.40 -6.84
C GLN A 6 -7.69 4.84 -6.47
N GLY A 7 -6.53 5.02 -5.82
CA GLY A 7 -6.01 6.35 -5.50
C GLY A 7 -4.63 6.30 -4.84
N SER A 8 -3.93 7.43 -4.73
CA SER A 8 -2.66 7.49 -4.00
C SER A 8 -2.86 7.88 -2.54
N LYS A 9 -2.19 7.20 -1.60
CA LYS A 9 -2.10 7.59 -0.20
C LYS A 9 -0.68 7.99 0.17
N LEU A 10 -0.57 9.01 1.02
CA LEU A 10 0.68 9.44 1.62
C LEU A 10 0.73 8.95 3.07
N PHE A 11 1.76 8.19 3.42
CA PHE A 11 2.01 7.73 4.78
C PHE A 11 3.28 8.36 5.30
N HIS A 12 3.27 8.80 6.55
CA HIS A 12 4.47 9.29 7.20
C HIS A 12 5.03 8.21 8.13
N VAL A 13 6.23 7.71 7.84
CA VAL A 13 6.89 6.66 8.62
C VAL A 13 8.07 7.24 9.39
N ARG A 14 8.00 7.15 10.71
CA ARG A 14 9.04 7.69 11.59
C ARG A 14 10.39 7.04 11.27
N GLY A 15 11.39 7.86 10.95
CA GLY A 15 12.76 7.40 10.65
C GLY A 15 12.98 6.86 9.24
N ILE A 16 11.99 6.98 8.34
CA ILE A 16 12.10 6.62 6.91
C ILE A 16 11.56 7.76 6.02
N GLY A 17 10.58 8.53 6.51
CA GLY A 17 9.99 9.69 5.85
C GLY A 17 8.67 9.34 5.16
N ASP A 18 8.33 10.11 4.12
CA ASP A 18 7.05 9.98 3.44
C ASP A 18 7.06 8.86 2.40
N LEU A 19 6.00 8.05 2.41
CA LEU A 19 5.70 6.98 1.47
C LEU A 19 4.45 7.32 0.69
N ARG A 20 4.61 7.55 -0.62
CA ARG A 20 3.48 7.64 -1.55
C ARG A 20 3.21 6.25 -2.13
N LEU A 21 2.04 5.70 -1.82
CA LEU A 21 1.62 4.36 -2.22
C LEU A 21 0.29 4.43 -2.96
N ASN A 22 0.16 3.72 -4.07
CA ASN A 22 -1.11 3.48 -4.70
C ASN A 22 -1.91 2.51 -3.85
N CYS A 23 -3.19 2.83 -3.68
CA CYS A 23 -4.16 2.07 -2.93
C CYS A 23 -5.13 1.44 -3.93
N GLU A 24 -5.30 0.13 -3.84
CA GLU A 24 -6.31 -0.60 -4.60
C GLU A 24 -7.16 -1.41 -3.63
N THR A 25 -8.48 -1.31 -3.76
CA THR A 25 -9.41 -2.07 -2.93
C THR A 25 -10.16 -3.09 -3.78
N PHE A 26 -10.12 -4.34 -3.37
CA PHE A 26 -10.81 -5.46 -3.98
C PHE A 26 -11.76 -6.06 -2.94
N ALA A 27 -12.96 -6.45 -3.36
CA ALA A 27 -13.85 -7.18 -2.47
C ALA A 27 -13.60 -8.69 -2.58
N VAL A 28 -13.75 -9.39 -1.46
CA VAL A 28 -13.43 -10.82 -1.35
C VAL A 28 -14.67 -11.64 -1.69
N ASN A 29 -14.65 -12.29 -2.86
CA ASN A 29 -15.83 -13.01 -3.38
C ASN A 29 -16.37 -14.08 -2.43
N SER A 30 -15.49 -14.79 -1.72
CA SER A 30 -15.87 -15.85 -0.78
C SER A 30 -16.31 -15.34 0.60
N ALA A 31 -16.18 -14.05 0.87
CA ALA A 31 -16.49 -13.45 2.17
C ALA A 31 -17.15 -12.06 1.99
N PRO A 32 -18.48 -12.01 1.79
CA PRO A 32 -19.22 -10.76 1.65
C PRO A 32 -18.97 -9.82 2.83
N GLY A 33 -18.67 -8.55 2.52
CA GLY A 33 -18.31 -7.54 3.53
C GLY A 33 -16.81 -7.45 3.84
N GLN A 34 -15.99 -8.40 3.39
CA GLN A 34 -14.54 -8.30 3.47
C GLN A 34 -13.94 -7.66 2.21
N GLN A 35 -12.86 -6.89 2.42
CA GLN A 35 -12.13 -6.22 1.36
C GLN A 35 -10.62 -6.43 1.55
N LEU A 36 -9.93 -6.72 0.46
CA LEU A 36 -8.48 -6.71 0.36
C LEU A 36 -8.04 -5.32 -0.11
N ILE A 37 -7.18 -4.66 0.69
CA ILE A 37 -6.60 -3.38 0.34
C ILE A 37 -5.11 -3.60 0.07
N ILE A 38 -4.66 -3.26 -1.14
CA ILE A 38 -3.27 -3.38 -1.57
C ILE A 38 -2.66 -1.98 -1.59
N PHE A 39 -1.53 -1.83 -0.91
CA PHE A 39 -0.68 -0.65 -1.00
C PHE A 39 0.59 -0.99 -1.77
N GLN A 40 0.82 -0.31 -2.89
CA GLN A 40 1.97 -0.54 -3.75
C GLN A 40 2.73 0.78 -4.01
N ALA A 41 4.04 0.76 -3.90
CA ALA A 41 4.87 1.87 -4.36
C ALA A 41 4.99 1.82 -5.89
N GLU A 42 5.18 2.98 -6.50
CA GLU A 42 5.62 3.02 -7.91
C GLU A 42 7.01 2.37 -8.04
N PRO A 43 7.23 1.47 -9.02
CA PRO A 43 8.53 0.85 -9.23
C PRO A 43 9.65 1.88 -9.46
N GLY A 44 10.82 1.68 -8.86
CA GLY A 44 11.96 2.60 -8.92
C GLY A 44 11.79 3.89 -8.11
N SER A 45 10.65 4.09 -7.44
CA SER A 45 10.39 5.31 -6.67
C SER A 45 11.18 5.37 -5.36
N ARG A 46 11.24 6.56 -4.76
CA ARG A 46 11.74 6.70 -3.38
C ARG A 46 10.91 5.86 -2.39
N SER A 47 9.60 5.72 -2.63
CA SER A 47 8.72 4.91 -1.78
C SER A 47 9.07 3.43 -1.83
N GLU A 48 9.46 2.89 -2.98
CA GLU A 48 9.88 1.48 -3.13
C GLU A 48 11.10 1.18 -2.25
N ARG A 49 12.16 1.96 -2.38
CA ARG A 49 13.36 1.82 -1.54
C ARG A 49 13.05 1.99 -0.04
N ALA A 50 12.13 2.87 0.29
CA ALA A 50 11.71 3.09 1.67
C ALA A 50 10.85 1.93 2.22
N LEU A 51 10.10 1.22 1.38
CA LEU A 51 9.45 -0.05 1.74
C LEU A 51 10.48 -1.16 1.97
N ASP A 52 11.56 -1.23 1.19
CA ASP A 52 12.65 -2.20 1.43
C ASP A 52 13.32 -1.97 2.79
N LEU A 53 13.57 -0.70 3.13
CA LEU A 53 14.10 -0.30 4.45
C LEU A 53 13.14 -0.66 5.60
N LEU A 54 11.83 -0.56 5.39
CA LEU A 54 10.83 -1.01 6.34
C LEU A 54 10.85 -2.53 6.53
N ASN A 55 10.94 -3.29 5.45
CA ASN A 55 10.98 -4.75 5.51
C ASN A 55 12.22 -5.26 6.25
N ALA A 56 13.37 -4.59 6.06
CA ALA A 56 14.60 -4.86 6.79
C ALA A 56 14.52 -4.52 8.29
N ARG A 57 13.51 -3.75 8.74
CA ARG A 57 13.28 -3.38 10.13
C ARG A 57 12.27 -4.27 10.86
N ARG A 58 11.95 -5.45 10.32
CA ARG A 58 11.24 -6.45 11.11
C ARG A 58 12.01 -6.72 12.42
N PRO A 59 11.35 -6.68 13.60
CA PRO A 59 11.94 -7.22 14.81
C PRO A 59 12.20 -8.73 14.68
#